data_AF-A0A356PB38-F1
#
_entry.id   AF-A0A356PB38-F1
#
_cell.length_a   1.000
_cell.length_b   1.000
_cell.length_c   1.000
_cell.angle_alpha   90.00
_cell.angle_beta   90.00
_cell.angle_gamma   90.00
#
_symmetry.space_group_name_H-M   'P 1'
#
loop_
_entity.id
_entity.type
_entity.pdbx_description
1 polymer ?
#
loop_
_entity_poly.entity_id
_entity_poly.type
_entity_poly.pdbx_seq_one_letter_code
_entity_poly.pdbx_strand_id
1 'polypeptide(L)' 'MMKSTGIVRKVDELGRIVLPMELRRTLGIAEKDAMEIYVDQEKIILKKYEPACVFCGNAS' A
#
# COMPACT_ATOMS: atom_id res chain seq x y z
N MET A 1 -9.83 5.55 -12.08
CA MET A 1 -10.89 5.96 -11.13
C MET A 1 -10.52 5.48 -9.74
N MET A 2 -10.50 6.36 -8.73
CA MET A 2 -10.33 5.92 -7.33
C MET A 2 -11.56 5.12 -6.92
N LYS A 3 -11.37 3.89 -6.45
CA LYS A 3 -12.45 3.07 -5.90
C LYS A 3 -12.50 3.32 -4.39
N SER A 4 -13.60 3.88 -3.91
CA SER A 4 -13.86 3.96 -2.47
C SER A 4 -14.25 2.59 -1.96
N THR A 5 -13.58 2.11 -0.93
CA THR A 5 -13.93 0.85 -0.25
C THR A 5 -14.93 1.07 0.88
N GLY A 6 -15.12 2.32 1.33
CA GLY A 6 -15.97 2.66 2.48
C GLY A 6 -15.46 2.13 3.83
N ILE A 7 -14.27 1.52 3.88
CA ILE A 7 -13.73 0.90 5.09
C ILE A 7 -12.99 1.95 5.92
N VAL A 8 -13.40 2.11 7.18
CA VAL A 8 -12.73 2.98 8.16
C VAL A 8 -12.01 2.13 9.19
N ARG A 9 -10.75 2.46 9.49
CA ARG A 9 -9.96 1.80 10.52
C ARG A 9 -9.32 2.81 11.47
N LYS A 10 -9.36 2.49 12.77
CA LYS A 10 -8.62 3.27 13.77
C LYS A 10 -7.12 3.00 13.62
N VAL A 11 -6.35 4.02 13.93
CA VAL A 11 -4.90 3.93 14.12
C VAL A 11 -4.63 3.27 15.47
N ASP A 12 -3.64 2.39 15.54
CA ASP A 12 -3.21 1.80 16.81
C ASP A 12 -2.32 2.75 17.63
N GLU A 13 -1.89 2.31 18.81
CA GLU A 13 -1.07 3.10 19.74
C GLU A 13 0.31 3.49 19.17
N LEU A 14 0.76 2.82 18.11
CA LEU A 14 2.04 3.07 17.45
C LEU A 14 1.90 3.85 16.14
N GLY A 15 0.70 4.31 15.79
CA GLY A 15 0.49 5.04 14.54
C GLY A 15 0.25 4.15 13.32
N ARG A 16 0.07 2.83 13.48
CA ARG A 16 -0.12 1.89 12.36
C ARG A 16 -1.59 1.75 12.00
N ILE A 17 -1.85 1.49 10.72
CA ILE A 17 -3.17 1.12 10.21
C ILE A 17 -3.16 -0.32 9.69
N VAL A 18 -4.28 -1.02 9.89
CA VAL A 18 -4.44 -2.39 9.39
C VAL A 18 -5.11 -2.35 8.03
N LEU A 19 -4.45 -2.94 7.02
CA LEU A 19 -5.07 -3.22 5.72
C LEU A 19 -6.02 -4.43 5.84
N PRO A 20 -7.31 -4.28 5.48
CA PRO A 20 -8.27 -5.39 5.43
C PRO A 20 -7.76 -6.56 4.59
N MET A 21 -8.07 -7.79 5.03
CA MET A 21 -7.60 -9.01 4.38
C MET A 21 -8.06 -9.13 2.92
N GLU A 22 -9.24 -8.61 2.59
CA GLU A 22 -9.77 -8.57 1.22
C GLU A 22 -8.89 -7.73 0.29
N LEU A 23 -8.46 -6.54 0.74
CA LEU A 23 -7.56 -5.68 -0.04
C LEU A 23 -6.19 -6.33 -0.22
N ARG A 24 -5.67 -6.98 0.83
CA ARG A 24 -4.41 -7.73 0.75
C ARG A 24 -4.48 -8.84 -0.30
N ARG A 25 -5.56 -9.61 -0.34
CA ARG A 25 -5.77 -10.67 -1.34
C ARG A 25 -5.90 -10.11 -2.75
N THR A 26 -6.70 -9.04 -2.91
CA THR A 26 -6.97 -8.42 -4.20
C THR A 26 -5.72 -7.77 -4.81
N LEU A 27 -4.88 -7.17 -3.96
CA LEU A 27 -3.64 -6.51 -4.38
C LEU A 27 -2.40 -7.41 -4.29
N GLY A 28 -2.56 -8.68 -3.88
CA GLY A 28 -1.46 -9.62 -3.72
C GLY A 28 -0.39 -9.14 -2.74
N ILE A 29 -0.79 -8.54 -1.61
CA ILE A 29 0.10 -8.07 -0.55
C ILE A 29 0.23 -9.18 0.51
N ALA A 30 1.42 -9.77 0.59
CA ALA A 30 1.76 -10.80 1.56
C ALA A 30 2.34 -10.20 2.85
N GLU A 31 2.52 -11.06 3.86
CA GLU A 31 3.26 -10.67 5.06
C GLU A 31 4.71 -10.33 4.70
N LYS A 32 5.24 -9.25 5.27
CA LYS A 32 6.60 -8.73 5.02
C LYS A 32 6.84 -8.14 3.62
N ASP A 33 5.82 -8.04 2.77
CA ASP A 33 5.93 -7.28 1.53
C ASP A 33 6.29 -5.81 1.83
N ALA A 34 7.27 -5.29 1.10
CA ALA A 34 7.62 -3.89 1.16
C ALA A 34 6.54 -3.04 0.47
N MET A 35 6.17 -1.95 1.13
CA MET A 35 5.20 -0.99 0.62
C MET A 35 5.85 0.38 0.58
N GLU A 36 5.62 1.10 -0.50
CA GLU A 36 6.04 2.48 -0.67
C GLU A 36 4.89 3.41 -0.28
N ILE A 37 5.24 4.51 0.40
CA ILE A 37 4.29 5.49 0.91
C ILE A 37 4.55 6.81 0.19
N TYR A 38 3.53 7.31 -0.50
CA TYR A 38 3.53 8.62 -1.11
C TYR A 38 2.50 9.52 -0.43
N VAL A 39 2.76 10.83 -0.50
CA VAL A 39 1.83 11.87 -0.06
C VAL A 39 1.45 12.71 -1.27
N ASP A 40 0.14 12.81 -1.52
CA ASP A 40 -0.45 13.68 -2.53
C ASP A 40 -1.49 14.56 -1.86
N GLN A 41 -1.17 15.84 -1.71
CA GLN A 41 -1.98 16.81 -0.94
C GLN A 41 -2.27 16.29 0.48
N GLU A 42 -3.53 15.99 0.79
CA GLU A 42 -4.00 15.46 2.08
C GLU A 42 -4.26 13.95 2.05
N LYS A 43 -3.72 13.24 1.05
CA LYS A 43 -3.93 11.80 0.85
C LYS A 43 -2.61 11.04 1.00
N ILE A 44 -2.70 9.88 1.64
CA ILE A 44 -1.63 8.89 1.64
C ILE A 44 -1.95 7.87 0.55
N ILE A 45 -0.97 7.61 -0.31
CA ILE A 45 -1.06 6.60 -1.37
C ILE A 45 -0.07 5.49 -1.03
N LEU A 46 -0.56 4.25 -0.95
CA LEU A 46 0.24 3.06 -0.71
C LEU A 46 0.41 2.30 -2.03
N LYS A 47 1.64 1.92 -2.35
CA LYS A 47 1.98 1.12 -3.52
C LYS A 47 2.87 -0.05 -3.12
N LYS A 48 2.75 -1.20 -3.79
CA LYS A 48 3.74 -2.26 -3.62
C LYS A 48 5.10 -1.74 -4.06
N TYR A 49 6.11 -1.95 -3.21
CA TYR A 49 7.47 -1.59 -3.56
C TYR A 49 8.00 -2.62 -4.55
N GLU A 50 8.30 -2.16 -5.76
CA GLU A 50 8.96 -2.96 -6.78
C GLU A 50 10.38 -2.39 -6.95
N PRO A 51 11.42 -3.03 -6.37
CA PRO A 51 12.77 -2.60 -6.63
C PRO A 51 13.03 -2.67 -8.13
N ALA A 52 13.79 -1.70 -8.65
CA ALA A 52 14.12 -1.61 -10.07
C ALA A 52 14.44 -2.99 -10.64
N CYS A 53 13.77 -3.35 -11.73
CA CYS A 53 13.98 -4.65 -12.35
C CYS A 53 15.47 -4.79 -12.68
N VAL A 54 16.14 -5.77 -12.07
CA VAL A 54 17.59 -5.97 -12.19
C VAL A 54 18.04 -6.17 -13.65
N PHE A 55 17.10 -6.55 -14.52
CA PHE A 55 17.32 -6.80 -15.94
C PHE A 55 17.16 -5.57 -16.83
N CYS A 56 16.32 -4.59 -16.47
CA CYS A 56 16.07 -3.42 -17.32
C CYS A 56 16.24 -2.08 -16.61
N GLY A 57 16.58 -2.05 -15.33
CA GLY A 57 16.83 -0.83 -14.56
C GLY A 57 15.60 0.05 -14.33
N ASN A 58 14.44 -0.31 -14.88
CA ASN A 58 13.20 0.42 -14.65
C ASN A 58 12.71 0.14 -13.22
N ALA A 59 12.69 1.19 -12.41
CA ALA A 59 11.89 1.27 -11.20
C ALA A 59 10.51 1.78 -11.58
N SER A 60 9.46 1.02 -11.26
CA SER A 60 8.07 1.42 -11.47
C SER A 60 7.55 2.19 -10.30
#